data_AF-A0A7C8MTT4-F1
#
_entry.id   AF-A0A7C8MTT4-F1
#
_cell.length_a   1.000
_cell.length_b   1.000
_cell.length_c   1.000
_cell.angle_alpha   90.00
_cell.angle_beta   90.00
_cell.angle_gamma   90.00
#
_symmetry.space_group_name_H-M   'P 1'
#
loop_
_entity.id
_entity.type
_entity.pdbx_description
1 polymer ?
#
loop_
_entity_poly.entity_id
_entity_poly.type
_entity_poly.pdbx_seq_one_letter_code
_entity_poly.pdbx_strand_id
1 'polypeptide(L)'
;MSGVWGWFGGGAAAKKKDTPKNAILGLRTQLEMLQKREKHLMNQMDEQDAIARKNVNSNKNAAKAALRRKKAHEHSLDQTIAQIGTLEQQINAIEAANINRETLAAMQRAGDAMKQIHGKLTVEKVDETMDGLREQNALSEEIVQAITSSHIGEPLDETELDEELEALQQEALDKKMLESGTVPVSVSSDVHKLPSVANSDIKSHAQAEDDEEEELRKLQAEMAIIAYEESTSCCTGSLATPNPLLASLASTRY
;
A
#
# COMPACT_ATOMS: atom_id res chain seq x y z
N MET A 1 41.48 58.41 -0.79
CA MET A 1 40.07 58.01 -0.96
C MET A 1 40.07 56.54 -1.37
N SER A 2 39.89 55.65 -0.40
CA SER A 2 39.90 54.20 -0.61
C SER A 2 38.50 53.73 -1.01
N GLY A 3 38.43 52.92 -2.06
CA GLY A 3 37.21 52.56 -2.78
C GLY A 3 36.22 51.73 -1.98
N VAL A 4 34.98 52.21 -1.97
CA VAL A 4 33.75 51.46 -1.64
C VAL A 4 33.23 50.84 -2.93
N TRP A 5 33.89 49.78 -3.42
CA TRP A 5 33.46 49.06 -4.64
C TRP A 5 33.61 47.53 -4.50
N GLY A 6 33.39 47.02 -3.28
CA GLY A 6 33.51 45.58 -2.96
C GLY A 6 32.24 44.93 -2.36
N TRP A 7 31.14 45.66 -2.17
CA TRP A 7 30.01 45.16 -1.37
C TRP A 7 28.87 44.50 -2.19
N PHE A 8 28.88 44.58 -3.53
CA PHE A 8 27.73 44.13 -4.34
C PHE A 8 28.04 43.00 -5.35
N GLY A 9 29.02 42.14 -5.05
CA GLY A 9 29.49 41.12 -6.01
C GLY A 9 29.60 39.67 -5.51
N GLY A 10 29.14 39.35 -4.30
CA GLY A 10 29.46 38.06 -3.64
C GLY A 10 28.31 37.09 -3.35
N GLY A 11 27.05 37.42 -3.67
CA GLY A 11 25.89 36.63 -3.24
C GLY A 11 25.42 35.54 -4.22
N ALA A 12 25.76 35.63 -5.50
CA ALA A 12 25.17 34.77 -6.53
C ALA A 12 25.78 33.36 -6.60
N ALA A 13 27.00 33.16 -6.09
CA ALA A 13 27.70 31.87 -6.15
C ALA A 13 27.41 30.95 -4.95
N ALA A 14 26.75 31.45 -3.90
CA ALA A 14 26.34 30.68 -2.72
C ALA A 14 25.00 29.94 -2.93
N LYS A 15 24.23 30.23 -3.99
CA LYS A 15 23.13 29.36 -4.46
C LYS A 15 23.67 28.13 -5.20
N LYS A 16 24.72 27.50 -4.69
CA LYS A 16 25.26 26.25 -5.22
C LYS A 16 24.26 25.15 -4.91
N LYS A 17 23.41 24.86 -5.90
CA LYS A 17 22.64 23.63 -6.09
C LYS A 17 21.88 23.20 -4.84
N ASP A 18 20.66 23.69 -4.68
CA ASP A 18 19.63 22.87 -4.05
C ASP A 18 19.55 21.58 -4.88
N THR A 19 20.24 20.55 -4.42
CA THR A 19 20.12 19.23 -5.00
C THR A 19 18.65 18.80 -4.82
N PRO A 20 18.07 18.01 -5.74
CA PRO A 20 16.71 17.51 -5.57
C PRO A 20 16.47 16.90 -4.19
N LYS A 21 17.51 16.25 -3.63
CA LYS A 21 17.52 15.70 -2.27
C LYS A 21 17.30 16.77 -1.19
N ASN A 22 17.98 17.92 -1.26
CA ASN A 22 17.81 19.01 -0.29
C ASN A 22 16.40 19.62 -0.35
N ALA A 23 15.86 19.77 -1.57
CA ALA A 23 14.49 20.25 -1.76
C ALA A 23 13.47 19.27 -1.16
N ILE A 24 13.63 17.96 -1.42
CA ILE A 24 12.77 16.91 -0.84
C ILE A 24 12.85 16.92 0.70
N LEU A 25 14.06 17.05 1.27
CA LEU A 25 14.23 17.14 2.74
C LEU A 25 13.51 18.37 3.31
N GLY A 26 13.62 19.53 2.66
CA GLY A 26 12.90 20.74 3.06
C GLY A 26 11.38 20.55 3.01
N LEU A 27 10.86 19.95 1.95
CA LEU A 27 9.43 19.66 1.79
C LEU A 27 8.94 18.67 2.86
N ARG A 28 9.71 17.64 3.18
CA ARG A 28 9.39 16.67 4.24
C ARG A 28 9.37 17.30 5.63
N THR A 29 10.30 18.19 5.94
CA THR A 29 10.27 18.95 7.19
C THR A 29 9.02 19.84 7.27
N GLN A 30 8.64 20.49 6.17
CA GLN A 30 7.42 21.29 6.12
C GLN A 30 6.16 20.43 6.28
N LEU A 31 6.13 19.24 5.69
CA LEU A 31 5.06 18.25 5.86
C LEU A 31 4.90 17.86 7.33
N GLU A 32 6.00 17.56 8.03
CA GLU A 32 5.96 17.22 9.46
C GLU A 32 5.38 18.37 10.30
N MET A 33 5.74 19.61 9.97
CA MET A 33 5.18 20.79 10.64
C MET A 33 3.67 20.96 10.40
N LEU A 34 3.20 20.69 9.18
CA LEU A 34 1.78 20.74 8.86
C LEU A 34 0.99 19.60 9.54
N GLN A 35 1.55 18.39 9.62
CA GLN A 35 0.94 17.28 10.37
C GLN A 35 0.86 17.56 11.88
N LYS A 36 1.88 18.23 12.45
CA LYS A 36 1.80 18.71 13.85
C LYS A 36 0.70 19.75 14.02
N ARG A 37 0.55 20.67 13.05
CA ARG A 37 -0.52 21.67 13.04
C ARG A 37 -1.90 21.02 12.92
N GLU A 38 -2.05 20.03 12.07
CA GLU A 38 -3.27 19.22 11.90
C GLU A 38 -3.71 18.64 13.24
N LYS A 39 -2.82 17.89 13.92
CA LYS A 39 -3.09 17.32 15.26
C LYS A 39 -3.45 18.40 16.28
N HIS A 40 -2.78 19.55 16.24
CA HIS A 40 -3.10 20.65 17.14
C HIS A 40 -4.50 21.22 16.90
N LEU A 41 -4.89 21.40 15.64
CA LEU A 41 -6.24 21.86 15.28
C LEU A 41 -7.33 20.86 15.67
N MET A 42 -7.08 19.56 15.50
CA MET A 42 -7.99 18.51 15.97
C MET A 42 -8.20 18.58 17.50
N ASN A 43 -7.11 18.70 18.26
CA ASN A 43 -7.20 18.85 19.72
C ASN A 43 -7.98 20.12 20.13
N GLN A 44 -7.78 21.24 19.43
CA GLN A 44 -8.54 22.46 19.66
C GLN A 44 -10.04 22.29 19.35
N MET A 45 -10.38 21.54 18.29
CA MET A 45 -11.76 21.21 17.97
C MET A 45 -12.42 20.37 19.07
N ASP A 46 -11.72 19.37 19.59
CA ASP A 46 -12.22 18.51 20.67
C ASP A 46 -12.44 19.31 21.97
N GLU A 47 -11.52 20.23 22.28
CA GLU A 47 -11.68 21.14 23.42
C GLU A 47 -12.92 22.03 23.26
N GLN A 48 -13.12 22.64 22.08
CA GLN A 48 -14.32 23.46 21.83
C GLN A 48 -15.61 22.62 21.84
N ASP A 49 -15.56 21.37 21.37
CA ASP A 49 -16.71 20.44 21.43
C ASP A 49 -17.06 20.12 22.88
N ALA A 50 -16.07 19.83 23.72
CA ALA A 50 -16.24 19.57 25.15
C ALA A 50 -16.85 20.80 25.87
N ILE A 51 -16.36 22.00 25.57
CA ILE A 51 -16.92 23.26 26.10
C ILE A 51 -18.37 23.44 25.66
N ALA A 52 -18.68 23.17 24.38
CA ALA A 52 -20.05 23.27 23.87
C ALA A 52 -20.99 22.30 24.58
N ARG A 53 -20.59 21.04 24.75
CA ARG A 53 -21.36 20.01 25.46
C ARG A 53 -21.60 20.38 26.93
N LYS A 54 -20.58 20.90 27.62
CA LYS A 54 -20.70 21.33 29.02
C LYS A 54 -21.70 22.48 29.20
N ASN A 55 -21.81 23.37 28.22
CA ASN A 55 -22.64 24.58 28.30
C ASN A 55 -24.00 24.46 27.60
N VAL A 56 -24.32 23.33 26.96
CA VAL A 56 -25.51 23.19 26.10
C VAL A 56 -26.83 23.44 26.85
N ASN A 57 -26.91 22.98 28.10
CA ASN A 57 -28.12 23.09 28.94
C ASN A 57 -28.10 24.31 29.87
N SER A 58 -26.93 24.87 30.16
CA SER A 58 -26.76 25.94 31.15
C SER A 58 -26.57 27.33 30.53
N ASN A 59 -25.79 27.43 29.44
CA ASN A 59 -25.47 28.69 28.79
C ASN A 59 -25.39 28.53 27.26
N LYS A 60 -26.55 28.69 26.62
CA LYS A 60 -26.72 28.59 25.17
C LYS A 60 -25.80 29.54 24.38
N ASN A 61 -25.50 30.72 24.90
CA ASN A 61 -24.63 31.68 24.23
C ASN A 61 -23.16 31.22 24.25
N ALA A 62 -22.69 30.71 25.39
CA ALA A 62 -21.36 30.12 25.52
C ALA A 62 -21.20 28.88 24.62
N ALA A 63 -22.20 28.00 24.59
CA ALA A 63 -22.19 26.82 23.71
C ALA A 63 -22.14 27.22 22.22
N LYS A 64 -22.95 28.19 21.79
CA LYS A 64 -22.90 28.71 20.41
C LYS A 64 -21.55 29.34 20.07
N ALA A 65 -20.93 30.06 21.00
CA ALA A 65 -19.60 30.64 20.78
C ALA A 65 -18.52 29.57 20.61
N ALA A 66 -18.55 28.51 21.42
CA ALA A 66 -17.64 27.37 21.31
C ALA A 66 -17.81 26.64 19.96
N LEU A 67 -19.05 26.37 19.53
CA LEU A 67 -19.32 25.76 18.22
C LEU A 67 -18.83 26.63 17.05
N ARG A 68 -18.93 27.96 17.13
CA ARG A 68 -18.36 28.85 16.11
C ARG A 68 -16.84 28.76 16.02
N ARG A 69 -16.15 28.67 17.17
CA ARG A 69 -14.70 28.47 17.20
C ARG A 69 -14.32 27.11 16.64
N LYS A 70 -15.04 26.05 17.01
CA LYS A 70 -14.87 24.71 16.43
C LYS A 70 -14.95 24.75 14.91
N LYS A 71 -15.99 25.38 14.33
CA LYS A 71 -16.11 25.55 12.87
C LYS A 71 -14.94 26.32 12.23
N ALA A 72 -14.38 27.31 12.92
CA ALA A 72 -13.21 28.04 12.41
C ALA A 72 -11.95 27.15 12.41
N HIS A 73 -11.79 26.28 13.41
CA HIS A 73 -10.72 25.29 13.44
C HIS A 73 -10.92 24.22 12.36
N GLU A 74 -12.16 23.74 12.13
CA GLU A 74 -12.50 22.84 11.01
C GLU A 74 -12.06 23.44 9.67
N HIS A 75 -12.41 24.69 9.40
CA HIS A 75 -11.98 25.35 8.17
C HIS A 75 -10.45 25.47 8.04
N SER A 76 -9.76 25.74 9.16
CA SER A 76 -8.30 25.81 9.18
C SER A 76 -7.65 24.43 8.99
N LEU A 77 -8.32 23.37 9.45
CA LEU A 77 -7.90 21.99 9.28
C LEU A 77 -8.01 21.59 7.81
N ASP A 78 -9.14 21.89 7.15
CA ASP A 78 -9.34 21.65 5.72
C ASP A 78 -8.24 22.30 4.87
N GLN A 79 -7.91 23.56 5.17
CA GLN A 79 -6.80 24.26 4.51
C GLN A 79 -5.45 23.58 4.75
N THR A 80 -5.22 23.08 5.97
CA THR A 80 -3.97 22.39 6.32
C THR A 80 -3.86 21.06 5.56
N ILE A 81 -4.96 20.29 5.46
CA ILE A 81 -5.03 19.05 4.69
C ILE A 81 -4.77 19.31 3.20
N ALA A 82 -5.37 20.37 2.63
CA ALA A 82 -5.11 20.75 1.24
C ALA A 82 -3.63 21.11 0.99
N GLN A 83 -2.99 21.79 1.95
CA GLN A 83 -1.55 22.11 1.88
C GLN A 83 -0.69 20.85 1.97
N ILE A 84 -1.03 19.91 2.85
CA ILE A 84 -0.37 18.60 2.97
C ILE A 84 -0.41 17.87 1.62
N GLY A 85 -1.60 17.70 1.03
CA GLY A 85 -1.75 17.01 -0.25
C GLY A 85 -0.98 17.69 -1.39
N THR A 86 -0.94 19.04 -1.40
CA THR A 86 -0.15 19.79 -2.38
C THR A 86 1.35 19.52 -2.25
N LEU A 87 1.88 19.46 -1.02
CA LEU A 87 3.30 19.17 -0.80
C LEU A 87 3.66 17.73 -1.14
N GLU A 88 2.79 16.77 -0.84
CA GLU A 88 2.98 15.36 -1.21
C GLU A 88 3.05 15.19 -2.73
N GLN A 89 2.14 15.84 -3.46
CA GLN A 89 2.18 15.88 -4.93
C GLN A 89 3.50 16.47 -5.45
N GLN A 90 4.00 17.54 -4.82
CA GLN A 90 5.28 18.15 -5.20
C GLN A 90 6.47 17.24 -4.93
N ILE A 91 6.49 16.54 -3.79
CA ILE A 91 7.53 15.55 -3.47
C ILE A 91 7.54 14.46 -4.54
N ASN A 92 6.39 13.87 -4.85
CA ASN A 92 6.26 12.83 -5.87
C ASN A 92 6.72 13.32 -7.25
N ALA A 93 6.36 14.54 -7.63
CA ALA A 93 6.78 15.14 -8.89
C ALA A 93 8.30 15.33 -8.98
N ILE A 94 8.96 15.76 -7.89
CA ILE A 94 10.42 15.91 -7.84
C ILE A 94 11.11 14.54 -7.90
N GLU A 95 10.58 13.55 -7.20
CA GLU A 95 11.10 12.18 -7.22
C GLU A 95 11.00 11.56 -8.62
N ALA A 96 9.84 11.69 -9.27
CA ALA A 96 9.65 11.26 -10.66
C ALA A 96 10.59 11.99 -11.64
N ALA A 97 10.74 13.32 -11.48
CA ALA A 97 11.67 14.09 -12.30
C ALA A 97 13.13 13.66 -12.11
N ASN A 98 13.52 13.27 -10.89
CA ASN A 98 14.86 12.77 -10.62
C ASN A 98 15.12 11.40 -11.28
N ILE A 99 14.13 10.49 -11.25
CA ILE A 99 14.19 9.22 -11.98
C ILE A 99 14.31 9.46 -13.48
N ASN A 100 13.45 10.32 -14.06
CA ASN A 100 13.50 10.65 -15.49
C ASN A 100 14.85 11.23 -15.92
N ARG A 101 15.42 12.11 -15.09
CA ARG A 101 16.77 12.65 -15.30
C ARG A 101 17.83 11.54 -15.31
N GLU A 102 17.74 10.57 -14.40
CA GLU A 102 18.69 9.47 -14.31
C GLU A 102 18.59 8.52 -15.52
N THR A 103 17.36 8.20 -15.94
CA THR A 103 17.09 7.45 -17.18
C THR A 103 17.69 8.14 -18.40
N LEU A 104 17.43 9.44 -18.57
CA LEU A 104 18.00 10.22 -19.66
C LEU A 104 19.54 10.24 -19.61
N ALA A 105 20.13 10.37 -18.42
CA ALA A 105 21.58 10.30 -18.26
C ALA A 105 22.15 8.92 -18.60
N ALA A 106 21.41 7.83 -18.33
CA ALA A 106 21.79 6.48 -18.72
C ALA A 106 21.70 6.29 -20.23
N MET A 107 20.64 6.77 -20.87
CA MET A 107 20.48 6.77 -22.32
C MET A 107 21.59 7.59 -23.02
N GLN A 108 21.97 8.74 -22.47
CA GLN A 108 23.10 9.53 -22.99
C GLN A 108 24.41 8.75 -22.92
N ARG A 109 24.70 8.12 -21.77
CA ARG A 109 25.89 7.26 -21.62
C ARG A 109 25.88 6.08 -22.60
N ALA A 110 24.72 5.45 -22.82
CA ALA A 110 24.56 4.40 -23.81
C ALA A 110 24.79 4.93 -25.24
N GLY A 111 24.23 6.10 -25.57
CA GLY A 111 24.43 6.77 -26.86
C GLY A 111 25.89 7.12 -27.12
N ASP A 112 26.61 7.61 -26.10
CA ASP A 112 28.03 7.93 -26.21
C ASP A 112 28.89 6.66 -26.36
N ALA A 113 28.56 5.58 -25.64
CA ALA A 113 29.20 4.28 -25.82
C ALA A 113 28.96 3.74 -27.24
N MET A 114 27.73 3.83 -27.75
CA MET A 114 27.38 3.45 -29.12
C MET A 114 28.12 4.30 -30.16
N LYS A 115 28.31 5.61 -29.92
CA LYS A 115 29.15 6.46 -30.78
C LYS A 115 30.62 6.07 -30.73
N GLN A 116 31.13 5.58 -29.60
CA GLN A 116 32.52 5.10 -29.52
C GLN A 116 32.71 3.75 -30.21
N ILE A 117 31.71 2.86 -30.14
CA ILE A 117 31.69 1.57 -30.85
C ILE A 117 31.65 1.84 -32.37
N HIS A 118 30.71 2.66 -32.83
CA HIS A 118 30.53 2.92 -34.27
C HIS A 118 31.46 4.00 -34.84
N GLY A 119 31.92 4.96 -34.04
CA GLY A 119 32.83 6.02 -34.47
C GLY A 119 34.27 5.55 -34.71
N LYS A 120 34.60 4.31 -34.32
CA LYS A 120 35.85 3.62 -34.67
C LYS A 120 35.72 2.73 -35.91
N LEU A 121 34.52 2.56 -36.46
CA LEU A 121 34.27 1.92 -37.75
C LEU A 121 34.36 3.02 -38.82
N THR A 122 35.54 3.23 -39.40
CA THR A 122 35.72 4.05 -40.61
C THR A 122 34.93 3.45 -41.77
N VAL A 123 34.47 4.27 -42.72
CA VAL A 123 33.63 3.85 -43.86
C VAL A 123 34.24 2.65 -44.61
N GLU A 124 35.57 2.57 -44.72
CA GLU A 124 36.24 1.43 -45.36
C GLU A 124 36.10 0.09 -44.62
N LYS A 125 35.94 0.10 -43.28
CA LYS A 125 35.62 -1.12 -42.50
C LYS A 125 34.13 -1.38 -42.44
N VAL A 126 33.30 -0.35 -42.62
CA VAL A 126 31.84 -0.48 -42.67
C VAL A 126 31.40 -1.22 -43.92
N ASP A 127 32.05 -1.05 -45.08
CA ASP A 127 31.69 -1.83 -46.29
C ASP A 127 31.97 -3.34 -46.10
N GLU A 128 33.15 -3.71 -45.58
CA GLU A 128 33.51 -5.12 -45.31
C GLU A 128 32.64 -5.73 -44.19
N THR A 129 32.27 -4.94 -43.17
CA THR A 129 31.34 -5.40 -42.13
C THR A 129 29.87 -5.35 -42.55
N MET A 130 29.43 -4.47 -43.47
CA MET A 130 28.07 -4.44 -44.00
C MET A 130 27.79 -5.60 -44.93
N ASP A 131 28.79 -6.07 -45.68
CA ASP A 131 28.66 -7.29 -46.48
C ASP A 131 28.57 -8.53 -45.56
N GLY A 132 29.40 -8.62 -44.52
CA GLY A 132 29.27 -9.67 -43.49
C GLY A 132 28.00 -9.56 -42.63
N LEU A 133 27.50 -8.35 -42.37
CA LEU A 133 26.30 -8.08 -41.57
C LEU A 133 25.02 -8.26 -42.38
N ARG A 134 25.01 -8.04 -43.70
CA ARG A 134 23.88 -8.41 -44.57
C ARG A 134 23.68 -9.92 -44.60
N GLU A 135 24.78 -10.67 -44.67
CA GLU A 135 24.74 -12.13 -44.64
C GLU A 135 24.33 -12.66 -43.25
N GLN A 136 24.82 -12.04 -42.15
CA GLN A 136 24.37 -12.39 -40.80
C GLN A 136 22.96 -11.89 -40.44
N ASN A 137 22.52 -10.73 -40.91
CA ASN A 137 21.15 -10.26 -40.68
C ASN A 137 20.14 -11.10 -41.48
N ALA A 138 20.48 -11.56 -42.68
CA ALA A 138 19.66 -12.54 -43.39
C ALA A 138 19.55 -13.85 -42.60
N LEU A 139 20.66 -14.33 -42.02
CA LEU A 139 20.66 -15.51 -41.14
C LEU A 139 19.89 -15.24 -39.82
N SER A 140 19.98 -14.03 -39.26
CA SER A 140 19.31 -13.65 -38.02
C SER A 140 17.82 -13.42 -38.25
N GLU A 141 17.41 -12.90 -39.40
CA GLU A 141 16.00 -12.86 -39.84
C GLU A 141 15.49 -14.28 -40.13
N GLU A 142 16.29 -15.18 -40.69
CA GLU A 142 15.93 -16.59 -40.84
C GLU A 142 15.81 -17.30 -39.48
N ILE A 143 16.67 -17.00 -38.52
CA ILE A 143 16.62 -17.52 -37.14
C ILE A 143 15.45 -16.93 -36.38
N VAL A 144 15.23 -15.61 -36.44
CA VAL A 144 14.09 -14.94 -35.83
C VAL A 144 12.82 -15.45 -36.49
N GLN A 145 12.76 -15.61 -37.81
CA GLN A 145 11.60 -16.16 -38.49
C GLN A 145 11.40 -17.63 -38.14
N ALA A 146 12.45 -18.44 -37.97
CA ALA A 146 12.37 -19.83 -37.50
C ALA A 146 11.97 -19.95 -36.03
N ILE A 147 12.39 -19.03 -35.17
CA ILE A 147 12.03 -18.97 -33.74
C ILE A 147 10.61 -18.44 -33.59
N THR A 148 10.25 -17.40 -34.34
CA THR A 148 8.94 -16.72 -34.30
C THR A 148 7.87 -17.55 -35.03
N SER A 149 8.23 -18.31 -36.07
CA SER A 149 7.34 -19.31 -36.68
C SER A 149 7.16 -20.54 -35.80
N SER A 150 8.10 -20.80 -34.88
CA SER A 150 8.06 -22.00 -34.04
C SER A 150 7.42 -21.73 -32.68
N HIS A 151 7.61 -20.56 -32.06
CA HIS A 151 7.05 -20.24 -30.74
C HIS A 151 6.86 -18.72 -30.58
N ILE A 152 5.77 -18.18 -31.12
CA ILE A 152 5.09 -17.07 -30.43
C ILE A 152 4.15 -17.77 -29.46
N GLY A 153 4.38 -17.58 -28.16
CA GLY A 153 3.48 -18.06 -27.11
C GLY A 153 2.04 -17.73 -27.47
N GLU A 154 1.15 -18.67 -27.17
CA GLU A 154 -0.29 -18.55 -27.37
C GLU A 154 -0.73 -17.13 -26.97
N PRO A 155 -1.50 -16.42 -27.81
CA PRO A 155 -2.02 -15.12 -27.43
C PRO A 155 -2.71 -15.29 -26.08
N LEU A 156 -2.33 -14.48 -25.09
CA LEU A 156 -2.96 -14.48 -23.77
C LEU A 156 -4.48 -14.52 -23.98
N ASP A 157 -5.10 -15.60 -23.56
CA ASP A 157 -6.53 -15.78 -23.75
C ASP A 157 -7.23 -14.81 -22.80
N GLU A 158 -7.83 -13.77 -23.36
CA GLU A 158 -8.57 -12.77 -22.58
C GLU A 158 -9.68 -13.44 -21.76
N THR A 159 -10.19 -14.61 -22.18
CA THR A 159 -11.19 -15.36 -21.42
C THR A 159 -10.63 -16.03 -20.17
N GLU A 160 -9.39 -16.55 -20.20
CA GLU A 160 -8.72 -17.10 -19.02
C GLU A 160 -8.40 -16.00 -18.00
N LEU A 161 -7.98 -14.82 -18.48
CA LEU A 161 -7.74 -13.64 -17.65
C LEU A 161 -9.03 -13.11 -16.99
N ASP A 162 -10.14 -13.12 -17.72
CA ASP A 162 -11.45 -12.69 -17.20
C ASP A 162 -11.97 -13.67 -16.13
N GLU A 163 -11.80 -14.98 -16.33
CA GLU A 163 -12.14 -16.01 -15.34
C GLU A 163 -11.30 -15.87 -14.04
N GLU A 164 -9.99 -15.63 -14.17
CA GLU A 164 -9.12 -15.40 -13.01
C GLU A 164 -9.52 -14.11 -12.26
N LEU A 165 -9.89 -13.05 -12.98
CA LEU A 165 -10.35 -11.79 -12.39
C LEU A 165 -11.68 -11.96 -11.64
N GLU A 166 -12.62 -12.73 -12.19
CA GLU A 166 -13.91 -13.01 -11.54
C GLU A 166 -13.73 -13.83 -10.24
N ALA A 167 -12.83 -14.82 -10.26
CA ALA A 167 -12.49 -15.60 -9.06
C ALA A 167 -11.93 -14.71 -7.93
N LEU A 168 -11.02 -13.79 -8.25
CA LEU A 168 -10.46 -12.84 -7.28
C LEU A 168 -11.49 -11.86 -6.72
N GLN A 169 -12.48 -11.46 -7.53
CA GLN A 169 -13.57 -10.59 -7.08
C GLN A 169 -14.51 -11.31 -6.12
N GLN A 170 -14.83 -12.57 -6.39
CA GLN A 170 -15.66 -13.38 -5.51
C GLN A 170 -14.99 -13.61 -4.15
N GLU A 171 -13.69 -13.93 -4.13
CA GLU A 171 -12.93 -14.08 -2.88
C GLU A 171 -12.96 -12.79 -2.02
N ALA A 172 -12.84 -11.62 -2.67
CA ALA A 172 -12.91 -10.32 -1.99
C ALA A 172 -14.31 -10.03 -1.42
N LEU A 173 -15.37 -10.42 -2.11
CA LEU A 173 -16.76 -10.29 -1.64
C LEU A 173 -17.03 -11.21 -0.44
N ASP A 174 -16.61 -12.46 -0.53
CA ASP A 174 -16.79 -13.46 0.54
C ASP A 174 -16.05 -13.01 1.82
N LYS A 175 -14.83 -12.49 1.67
CA LYS A 175 -14.07 -11.90 2.79
C LYS A 175 -14.79 -10.71 3.42
N LYS A 176 -15.41 -9.84 2.62
CA LYS A 176 -16.19 -8.69 3.11
C LYS A 176 -17.51 -9.11 3.78
N MET A 177 -18.12 -10.20 3.33
CA MET A 177 -19.31 -10.78 3.97
C MET A 177 -18.96 -11.41 5.32
N LEU A 178 -17.84 -12.12 5.43
CA LEU A 178 -17.33 -12.64 6.69
C LEU A 178 -17.01 -11.52 7.69
N GLU A 179 -16.56 -10.36 7.23
CA GLU A 179 -16.29 -9.19 8.08
C GLU A 179 -17.56 -8.40 8.50
N SER A 180 -18.71 -8.56 7.81
CA SER A 180 -19.93 -7.76 8.09
C SER A 180 -21.03 -8.50 8.87
N GLY A 181 -20.78 -9.73 9.32
CA GLY A 181 -21.73 -10.51 10.11
C GLY A 181 -21.81 -10.14 11.59
N THR A 182 -22.49 -9.04 11.95
CA THR A 182 -23.33 -8.94 13.17
C THR A 182 -24.34 -7.77 13.03
N VAL A 183 -25.62 -8.07 12.79
CA VAL A 183 -26.71 -7.08 12.84
C VAL A 183 -27.58 -7.38 14.09
N PRO A 184 -27.91 -6.41 14.95
CA PRO A 184 -28.67 -6.68 16.17
C PRO A 184 -30.16 -6.79 15.85
N VAL A 185 -30.78 -7.94 16.16
CA VAL A 185 -32.24 -8.10 16.12
C VAL A 185 -32.84 -7.37 17.33
N SER A 186 -33.48 -6.23 17.08
CA SER A 186 -34.25 -5.47 18.05
C SER A 186 -35.54 -6.22 18.44
N VAL A 187 -35.64 -6.60 19.70
CA VAL A 187 -36.87 -7.18 20.28
C VAL A 187 -37.85 -6.06 20.59
N SER A 188 -38.95 -5.97 19.86
CA SER A 188 -40.13 -5.19 20.25
C SER A 188 -41.36 -5.82 19.64
N SER A 189 -42.18 -6.46 20.48
CA SER A 189 -43.59 -6.78 20.17
C SER A 189 -44.34 -7.18 21.45
N ASP A 190 -44.74 -6.17 22.21
CA ASP A 190 -45.92 -6.22 23.08
C ASP A 190 -47.18 -6.14 22.21
N VAL A 191 -47.77 -7.26 21.77
CA VAL A 191 -49.17 -7.27 21.29
C VAL A 191 -49.84 -8.63 21.56
N HIS A 192 -50.83 -8.57 22.45
CA HIS A 192 -52.03 -9.40 22.60
C HIS A 192 -51.96 -10.93 22.74
N LYS A 193 -52.28 -11.36 23.97
CA LYS A 193 -52.67 -12.70 24.38
C LYS A 193 -54.20 -12.87 24.24
N LEU A 194 -54.66 -13.76 23.35
CA LEU A 194 -56.01 -14.36 23.35
C LEU A 194 -55.88 -15.88 23.14
N PRO A 195 -56.87 -16.69 23.57
CA PRO A 195 -56.61 -18.00 24.15
C PRO A 195 -56.58 -19.17 23.16
N SER A 196 -55.87 -20.22 23.62
CA SER A 196 -55.69 -21.55 23.05
C SER A 196 -56.99 -22.32 22.78
N VAL A 197 -57.07 -22.98 21.61
CA VAL A 197 -57.86 -24.20 21.44
C VAL A 197 -57.17 -25.19 20.47
N ALA A 198 -56.97 -26.41 20.99
CA ALA A 198 -56.87 -27.74 20.37
C ALA A 198 -55.73 -28.09 19.38
N ASN A 199 -54.90 -29.04 19.84
CA ASN A 199 -53.90 -29.82 19.11
C ASN A 199 -54.53 -30.77 18.05
N SER A 200 -53.85 -30.90 16.91
CA SER A 200 -53.73 -32.15 16.16
C SER A 200 -52.43 -32.14 15.33
N ASP A 201 -51.75 -33.28 15.36
CA ASP A 201 -50.34 -33.56 15.02
C ASP A 201 -49.87 -33.26 13.59
N ILE A 202 -48.61 -32.82 13.44
CA ILE A 202 -47.74 -33.13 12.28
C ILE A 202 -46.30 -33.35 12.78
N LYS A 203 -45.84 -34.60 12.70
CA LYS A 203 -44.49 -35.06 13.05
C LYS A 203 -43.73 -35.31 11.75
N SER A 204 -42.84 -34.40 11.33
CA SER A 204 -41.92 -34.68 10.20
C SER A 204 -40.65 -33.83 10.07
N HIS A 205 -40.31 -32.93 11.01
CA HIS A 205 -39.11 -32.07 10.85
C HIS A 205 -37.92 -32.43 11.77
N ALA A 206 -38.14 -33.22 12.82
CA ALA A 206 -37.12 -33.43 13.86
C ALA A 206 -36.10 -34.53 13.54
N GLN A 207 -36.20 -35.21 12.39
CA GLN A 207 -35.32 -36.34 12.06
C GLN A 207 -34.27 -36.00 11.00
N ALA A 208 -34.48 -34.93 10.21
CA ALA A 208 -33.50 -34.46 9.22
C ALA A 208 -32.41 -33.57 9.85
N GLU A 209 -32.73 -32.83 10.91
CA GLU A 209 -31.78 -31.94 11.59
C GLU A 209 -30.74 -32.72 12.42
N ASP A 210 -31.10 -33.88 12.95
CA ASP A 210 -30.21 -34.73 13.76
C ASP A 210 -29.15 -35.43 12.88
N ASP A 211 -29.53 -35.87 11.66
CA ASP A 211 -28.63 -36.52 10.72
C ASP A 211 -27.58 -35.52 10.16
N GLU A 212 -27.98 -34.27 9.89
CA GLU A 212 -27.06 -33.21 9.43
C GLU A 212 -26.06 -32.75 10.51
N GLU A 213 -26.48 -32.72 11.78
CA GLU A 213 -25.60 -32.34 12.90
C GLU A 213 -24.54 -33.42 13.20
N GLU A 214 -24.87 -34.70 13.02
CA GLU A 214 -23.89 -35.79 13.16
C GLU A 214 -22.84 -35.78 12.03
N GLU A 215 -23.23 -35.50 10.79
CA GLU A 215 -22.30 -35.36 9.67
C GLU A 215 -21.34 -34.16 9.86
N LEU A 216 -21.86 -33.02 10.33
CA LEU A 216 -21.05 -31.84 10.66
C LEU A 216 -20.04 -32.11 11.79
N ARG A 217 -20.44 -32.83 12.84
CA ARG A 217 -19.49 -33.21 13.91
C ARG A 217 -18.41 -34.17 13.42
N LYS A 218 -18.73 -35.08 12.51
CA LYS A 218 -17.76 -36.02 11.95
C LYS A 218 -16.71 -35.31 11.09
N LEU A 219 -17.13 -34.36 10.26
CA LEU A 219 -16.22 -33.52 9.47
C LEU A 219 -15.36 -32.61 10.35
N GLN A 220 -15.92 -32.02 11.41
CA GLN A 220 -15.16 -31.21 12.38
C GLN A 220 -14.13 -32.05 13.13
N ALA A 221 -14.44 -33.31 13.46
CA ALA A 221 -13.50 -34.23 14.09
C ALA A 221 -12.37 -34.65 13.14
N GLU A 222 -12.67 -34.92 11.86
CA GLU A 222 -11.63 -35.20 10.85
C GLU A 222 -10.69 -34.01 10.63
N MET A 223 -11.22 -32.79 10.57
CA MET A 223 -10.38 -31.58 10.45
C MET A 223 -9.49 -31.35 11.68
N ALA A 224 -9.99 -31.67 12.88
CA ALA A 224 -9.22 -31.54 14.11
C ALA A 224 -8.09 -32.58 14.22
N ILE A 225 -8.25 -33.77 13.63
CA ILE A 225 -7.21 -34.80 13.57
C ILE A 225 -6.11 -34.39 12.58
N ILE A 226 -6.48 -33.87 11.40
CA ILE A 226 -5.52 -33.38 10.40
C ILE A 226 -4.68 -32.22 10.95
N ALA A 227 -5.29 -31.27 11.68
CA ALA A 227 -4.59 -30.14 12.29
C ALA A 227 -3.58 -30.59 13.38
N TYR A 228 -3.86 -31.70 14.08
CA TYR A 228 -2.95 -32.23 15.09
C TYR A 228 -1.76 -32.99 14.48
N GLU A 229 -1.97 -33.63 13.32
CA GLU A 229 -0.92 -34.30 12.54
C GLU A 229 0.04 -33.28 11.87
N GLU A 230 -0.50 -32.16 11.39
CA GLU A 230 0.29 -31.07 10.79
C GLU A 230 1.15 -30.35 11.86
N SER A 231 0.62 -30.20 13.08
CA SER A 231 1.38 -29.64 14.21
C SER A 231 2.50 -30.56 14.72
N THR A 232 2.36 -31.89 14.62
CA THR A 232 3.38 -32.84 15.09
C THR A 232 4.45 -33.15 14.04
N SER A 233 4.12 -33.02 12.74
CA SER A 233 5.12 -33.08 11.66
C SER A 233 6.04 -31.86 11.64
N CYS A 234 5.59 -30.68 12.08
CA CYS A 234 6.43 -29.47 12.12
C CYS A 234 7.42 -29.45 13.30
N CYS A 235 7.22 -30.27 14.35
CA CYS A 235 8.05 -30.26 15.56
C CYS A 235 9.14 -31.35 15.63
N THR A 236 9.26 -32.26 14.66
CA THR A 236 10.34 -33.25 14.62
C THR A 236 11.51 -32.87 13.71
N GLY A 237 11.48 -31.69 13.11
CA GLY A 237 12.43 -31.26 12.06
C GLY A 237 13.28 -30.02 12.36
N SER A 238 13.66 -29.71 13.61
CA SER A 238 14.71 -28.70 13.86
C SER A 238 15.27 -28.72 15.29
N LEU A 239 15.99 -29.78 15.67
CA LEU A 239 16.93 -29.73 16.79
C LEU A 239 18.35 -29.59 16.26
N ALA A 240 18.67 -28.40 15.76
CA ALA A 240 20.05 -27.96 15.50
C ALA A 240 20.53 -27.06 16.66
N THR A 241 21.27 -27.69 17.57
CA THR A 241 22.35 -27.16 18.44
C THR A 241 22.14 -25.84 19.23
N PRO A 242 22.18 -25.86 20.57
CA PRO A 242 22.31 -24.64 21.37
C PRO A 242 23.73 -24.04 21.29
N ASN A 243 23.76 -22.75 20.98
CA ASN A 243 24.91 -21.85 20.91
C ASN A 243 25.65 -21.74 22.28
N PRO A 244 26.95 -22.04 22.40
CA PRO A 244 27.64 -22.18 23.69
C PRO A 244 28.21 -20.87 24.27
N LEU A 245 27.57 -19.72 24.05
CA LEU A 245 28.12 -18.40 24.46
C LEU A 245 27.31 -17.65 25.54
N LEU A 246 26.47 -18.32 26.32
CA LEU A 246 25.79 -17.72 27.49
C LEU A 246 25.92 -18.56 28.77
N ALA A 247 27.04 -19.27 28.93
CA ALA A 247 27.38 -20.01 30.15
C ALA A 247 28.69 -19.51 30.77
N SER A 248 28.76 -18.24 31.18
CA SER A 248 29.93 -17.73 31.92
C SER A 248 29.69 -16.49 32.79
N LEU A 249 28.54 -16.33 33.45
CA LEU A 249 28.38 -15.27 34.47
C LEU A 249 27.52 -15.66 35.70
N ALA A 250 27.45 -16.95 36.04
CA ALA A 250 26.82 -17.37 37.28
C ALA A 250 27.60 -18.53 37.92
N SER A 251 28.78 -18.25 38.49
CA SER A 251 29.31 -18.92 39.69
C SER A 251 30.77 -18.55 39.93
N THR A 252 31.02 -17.45 40.65
CA THR A 252 32.08 -17.45 41.68
C THR A 252 31.63 -16.54 42.82
N ARG A 253 31.31 -17.18 43.94
CA ARG A 253 31.07 -16.56 45.25
C ARG A 253 32.37 -15.93 45.76
N TYR A 254 32.29 -14.73 46.34
CA TYR A 254 32.65 -14.45 47.74
C TYR A 254 32.08 -13.10 48.16
#